data_AF-A0A640SPD3-F1
#
_entry.id   AF-A0A640SPD3-F1
#
_cell.length_a   1.000
_cell.length_b   1.000
_cell.length_c   1.000
_cell.angle_alpha   90.00
_cell.angle_beta   90.00
_cell.angle_gamma   90.00
#
_symmetry.space_group_name_H-M   'P 1'
#
loop_
_entity.id
_entity.type
_entity.pdbx_description
1 polymer ?
#
loop_
_entity_poly.entity_id
_entity_poly.type
_entity_poly.pdbx_seq_one_letter_code
_entity_poly.pdbx_strand_id
1 'polypeptide(L)'
;MHWWRGEGELVGYIHDMRQGRIIRADLHPGFLSYERRPRVVAALPGMGWTACYLLDAPTGPVSEDRPVLAWLVHDDGTITPHDVDHDGLVYCSTDTHGLSHVRPPRDLQVNTSGG
;
A
#
# COMPACT_ATOMS: atom_id res chain seq x y z
N MET A 1 -14.55 -2.79 -9.34
CA MET A 1 -15.10 -3.80 -8.43
C MET A 1 -15.94 -3.06 -7.40
N HIS A 2 -17.23 -3.38 -7.29
CA HIS A 2 -18.10 -2.77 -6.29
C HIS A 2 -18.44 -3.83 -5.24
N TRP A 3 -18.37 -3.44 -3.97
CA TRP A 3 -18.67 -4.30 -2.83
C TRP A 3 -20.00 -3.84 -2.22
N TRP A 4 -20.92 -4.77 -2.04
CA TRP A 4 -22.16 -4.53 -1.32
C TRP A 4 -22.27 -5.57 -0.20
N ARG A 5 -22.87 -5.17 0.92
CA ARG A 5 -23.08 -6.05 2.09
C ARG A 5 -24.58 -6.31 2.22
N GLY A 6 -25.02 -7.48 1.78
CA GLY A 6 -26.37 -8.00 2.01
C GLY A 6 -26.28 -9.30 2.80
N GLU A 7 -27.10 -9.45 3.84
CA GLU A 7 -27.38 -10.70 4.58
C GLU A 7 -26.18 -11.54 5.06
N GLY A 8 -24.99 -10.94 5.21
CA GLY A 8 -23.81 -11.61 5.78
C GLY A 8 -22.86 -12.25 4.76
N GLU A 9 -23.17 -12.21 3.47
CA GLU A 9 -22.28 -12.69 2.41
C GLU A 9 -21.53 -11.50 1.77
N LEU A 10 -20.21 -11.56 1.71
CA LEU A 10 -19.40 -10.59 0.97
C LEU A 10 -19.32 -11.04 -0.49
N VAL A 11 -20.11 -10.41 -1.35
CA VAL A 11 -20.15 -10.73 -2.80
C VAL A 11 -19.50 -9.60 -3.59
N GLY A 12 -18.57 -9.96 -4.46
CA GLY A 12 -17.95 -9.01 -5.40
C GLY A 12 -18.72 -8.95 -6.72
N TYR A 13 -18.77 -7.77 -7.33
CA TYR A 13 -19.30 -7.59 -8.68
C TYR A 13 -18.23 -7.08 -9.64
N ILE A 14 -18.22 -7.64 -10.85
CA ILE A 14 -17.32 -7.23 -11.94
C ILE A 14 -18.13 -6.81 -13.16
N HIS A 15 -17.52 -5.97 -14.00
CA HIS A 15 -18.07 -5.64 -15.31
C HIS A 15 -17.56 -6.67 -16.33
N ASP A 16 -18.46 -7.54 -16.82
CA ASP A 16 -18.14 -8.46 -17.90
C ASP A 16 -18.15 -7.70 -19.23
N MET A 17 -16.96 -7.35 -19.71
CA MET A 17 -16.76 -6.61 -20.96
C MET A 17 -17.21 -7.42 -22.19
N ARG A 18 -17.30 -8.76 -22.11
CA ARG A 18 -17.80 -9.59 -23.22
C ARG A 18 -19.31 -9.49 -23.35
N GLN A 19 -20.00 -9.41 -22.22
CA GLN A 19 -21.46 -9.38 -22.18
C GLN A 19 -22.04 -7.97 -21.98
N GLY A 20 -21.19 -6.97 -21.74
CA GLY A 20 -21.58 -5.57 -21.51
C GLY A 20 -22.47 -5.38 -20.27
N ARG A 21 -22.30 -6.22 -19.24
CA ARG A 21 -23.14 -6.20 -18.03
C ARG A 21 -22.34 -6.44 -16.76
N ILE A 22 -22.89 -6.01 -15.63
CA ILE A 22 -22.34 -6.32 -14.31
C ILE A 22 -22.83 -7.72 -13.91
N ILE A 23 -21.91 -8.59 -13.49
CA ILE A 23 -22.20 -9.93 -12.96
C ILE A 23 -21.55 -10.12 -11.59
N ARG A 24 -22.04 -11.07 -10.79
CA ARG A 24 -21.30 -11.52 -9.60
C ARG A 24 -19.97 -12.10 -10.03
N ALA A 25 -18.91 -11.81 -9.28
CA ALA A 25 -17.56 -12.23 -9.61
C ALA A 25 -17.42 -13.77 -9.67
N ASP A 26 -18.08 -14.48 -8.76
CA ASP A 26 -18.08 -15.95 -8.67
C ASP A 26 -18.79 -16.67 -9.83
N LEU A 27 -19.53 -15.94 -10.66
CA LEU A 27 -20.15 -16.47 -11.88
C LEU A 27 -19.27 -16.30 -13.12
N HIS A 28 -18.14 -15.59 -13.01
CA HIS A 28 -17.24 -15.39 -14.13
C HIS A 28 -16.37 -16.64 -14.37
N PRO A 29 -16.21 -17.14 -15.61
CA PRO A 29 -15.45 -18.37 -15.88
C PRO A 29 -13.97 -18.34 -15.43
N GLY A 30 -13.39 -17.14 -15.32
CA GLY A 30 -12.03 -16.93 -14.83
C GLY A 30 -11.93 -16.67 -13.32
N PHE A 31 -13.02 -16.84 -12.57
CA PHE A 31 -13.00 -16.65 -11.13
C PHE A 31 -12.29 -17.82 -10.44
N LEU A 32 -11.35 -17.49 -9.54
CA LEU A 32 -10.60 -18.48 -8.77
C LEU A 32 -11.11 -18.56 -7.33
N SER A 33 -11.06 -17.44 -6.61
CA SER A 33 -11.55 -17.34 -5.23
C SER A 33 -11.66 -15.89 -4.78
N TYR A 34 -12.32 -15.66 -3.65
CA TYR A 34 -12.18 -14.42 -2.88
C TYR A 34 -11.01 -14.57 -1.92
N GLU A 35 -10.04 -13.66 -2.03
CA GLU A 35 -8.94 -13.56 -1.08
C GLU A 35 -9.26 -12.46 -0.07
N ARG A 36 -9.26 -12.80 1.23
CA ARG A 36 -9.34 -11.77 2.28
C ARG A 36 -8.03 -10.99 2.29
N ARG A 37 -8.10 -9.70 2.00
CA ARG A 37 -6.99 -8.77 2.25
C ARG A 37 -7.08 -8.24 3.70
N PRO A 38 -5.94 -8.08 4.39
CA PRO A 38 -5.92 -7.48 5.73
C PRO A 38 -6.56 -6.10 5.73
N ARG A 39 -7.43 -5.83 6.69
CA ARG A 39 -8.17 -4.55 6.75
C ARG A 39 -7.37 -3.54 7.56
N VAL A 40 -7.35 -2.29 7.11
CA VAL A 40 -6.79 -1.18 7.89
C VAL A 40 -7.67 -0.95 9.12
N VAL A 41 -7.09 -1.05 10.31
CA VAL A 41 -7.76 -0.83 11.60
C VAL A 41 -7.34 0.49 12.26
N ALA A 42 -6.19 1.03 11.89
CA ALA A 42 -5.73 2.34 12.30
C ALA A 42 -4.76 2.94 11.28
N ALA A 43 -4.63 4.26 11.31
CA ALA A 43 -3.57 4.99 10.61
C ALA A 43 -2.80 5.81 11.64
N LEU A 44 -1.51 5.54 11.78
CA LEU A 44 -0.61 6.34 12.61
C LEU A 44 0.05 7.41 11.74
N PRO A 45 0.25 8.63 12.24
CA PRO A 45 0.93 9.68 11.48
C PRO A 45 2.39 9.28 11.17
N GLY A 46 2.88 9.69 10.01
CA GLY A 46 4.23 9.35 9.55
C GLY A 46 5.35 9.98 10.37
N MET A 47 5.09 11.05 11.12
CA MET A 47 5.94 11.58 12.21
C MET A 47 7.41 11.80 11.83
N GLY A 48 7.68 12.24 10.60
CA GLY A 48 9.04 12.58 10.13
C GLY A 48 9.86 11.38 9.62
N TRP A 49 9.27 10.20 9.49
CA TRP A 49 9.89 9.07 8.82
C TRP A 49 10.00 9.32 7.31
N THR A 50 10.99 8.71 6.65
CA THR A 50 11.25 8.86 5.22
C THR A 50 11.40 7.49 4.54
N ALA A 51 10.67 7.24 3.47
CA ALA A 51 10.90 6.10 2.59
C ALA A 51 12.02 6.45 1.60
N CYS A 52 13.07 5.63 1.56
CA CYS A 52 14.25 5.87 0.74
C CYS A 52 14.28 4.85 -0.40
N TYR A 53 14.30 5.34 -1.63
CA TYR A 53 14.25 4.55 -2.85
C TYR A 53 15.59 4.58 -3.59
N LEU A 54 15.89 3.46 -4.25
CA LEU A 54 16.92 3.35 -5.28
C LEU A 54 16.23 2.90 -6.57
N LEU A 55 16.06 3.84 -7.49
CA LEU A 55 15.31 3.65 -8.73
C LEU A 55 16.25 3.52 -9.91
N ASP A 56 15.94 2.61 -10.83
CA ASP A 56 16.67 2.49 -12.09
C ASP A 56 16.24 3.62 -13.04
N ALA A 57 17.18 4.47 -13.44
CA ALA A 57 16.95 5.49 -14.47
C ALA A 57 17.87 5.26 -15.68
N PRO A 58 17.53 5.80 -16.87
CA PRO A 58 18.33 5.61 -18.07
C PRO A 58 19.79 6.07 -17.94
N THR A 59 20.06 7.03 -17.05
CA THR A 59 21.39 7.59 -16.79
C THR A 59 22.12 6.89 -15.64
N GLY A 60 21.56 5.82 -15.08
CA GLY A 60 22.05 5.12 -13.89
C GLY A 60 21.06 5.17 -12.73
N PRO A 61 21.32 4.42 -11.64
CA PRO A 61 20.44 4.41 -10.49
C PRO A 61 20.39 5.78 -9.79
N VAL A 62 19.18 6.19 -9.39
CA VAL A 62 18.90 7.47 -8.72
C VAL A 62 18.28 7.19 -7.36
N SER A 63 18.72 7.94 -6.35
CA SER A 63 18.10 7.90 -5.02
C SER A 63 16.95 8.90 -4.92
N GLU A 64 15.84 8.48 -4.34
CA GLU A 64 14.69 9.34 -4.09
C GLU A 64 14.21 9.15 -2.64
N ASP A 65 14.07 10.25 -1.91
CA ASP A 65 13.58 10.27 -0.54
C ASP A 65 12.15 10.83 -0.52
N ARG A 66 11.19 10.04 -0.03
CA ARG A 66 9.78 10.44 0.07
C ARG A 66 9.33 10.49 1.52
N PRO A 67 8.62 11.54 1.97
CA PRO A 67 8.12 11.61 3.32
C PRO A 67 7.03 10.55 3.54
N VAL A 68 7.15 9.77 4.61
CA VAL A 68 6.06 8.89 5.04
C VAL A 68 4.96 9.78 5.62
N LEU A 69 3.76 9.68 5.07
CA LEU A 69 2.58 10.42 5.54
C LEU A 69 1.88 9.68 6.68
N ALA A 70 1.79 8.35 6.56
CA ALA A 70 1.12 7.51 7.54
C ALA A 70 1.67 6.08 7.56
N TRP A 71 1.45 5.40 8.68
CA TRP A 71 1.62 3.96 8.82
C TRP A 71 0.24 3.34 8.96
N LEU A 72 -0.13 2.47 8.02
CA LEU A 72 -1.39 1.75 8.08
C LEU A 72 -1.19 0.48 8.90
N VAL A 73 -1.97 0.34 9.98
CA VAL A 73 -1.99 -0.84 10.83
C VAL A 73 -3.13 -1.72 10.35
N HIS A 74 -2.82 -2.97 10.04
CA HIS A 74 -3.79 -3.95 9.56
C HIS A 74 -4.24 -4.91 10.68
N ASP A 75 -5.40 -5.52 10.50
CA ASP A 75 -6.01 -6.45 11.45
C ASP A 75 -5.26 -7.79 11.61
N ASP A 76 -4.27 -8.06 10.75
CA ASP A 76 -3.35 -9.20 10.87
C ASP A 76 -2.05 -8.85 11.60
N GLY A 77 -1.92 -7.61 12.08
CA GLY A 77 -0.74 -7.10 12.78
C GLY A 77 0.34 -6.53 11.86
N THR A 78 0.16 -6.56 10.53
CA THR A 78 1.09 -5.91 9.61
C THR A 78 0.98 -4.38 9.71
N ILE A 79 2.11 -3.69 9.52
CA ILE A 79 2.18 -2.23 9.52
C ILE A 79 2.94 -1.80 8.28
N THR A 80 2.31 -1.01 7.41
CA THR A 80 2.88 -0.58 6.14
C THR A 80 3.03 0.94 6.07
N PRO A 81 4.22 1.47 5.74
CA PRO A 81 4.39 2.90 5.50
C PRO A 81 3.72 3.29 4.18
N HIS A 82 3.11 4.47 4.17
CA HIS A 82 2.58 5.10 2.98
C HIS A 82 3.23 6.46 2.79
N ASP A 83 3.88 6.65 1.65
CA ASP A 83 4.55 7.89 1.27
C ASP A 83 3.83 8.58 0.11
N VAL A 84 4.31 9.78 -0.22
CA VAL A 84 3.80 10.60 -1.32
C VAL A 84 4.95 10.99 -2.24
N ASP A 85 4.72 10.87 -3.54
CA ASP A 85 5.66 11.31 -4.56
C ASP A 85 5.53 12.81 -4.87
N HIS A 86 6.31 13.29 -5.84
CA HIS A 86 6.29 14.70 -6.26
C HIS A 86 4.98 15.12 -6.94
N ASP A 87 4.18 14.18 -7.46
CA ASP A 87 2.89 14.42 -8.10
C ASP A 87 1.72 14.43 -7.10
N GLY A 88 2.01 14.15 -5.82
CA GLY A 88 1.01 14.09 -4.76
C GLY A 88 0.26 12.75 -4.73
N LEU A 89 0.76 11.73 -5.42
CA LEU A 89 0.19 10.39 -5.41
C LEU A 89 0.71 9.61 -4.21
N VAL A 90 -0.22 8.96 -3.50
CA VAL A 90 0.08 8.20 -2.28
C VAL A 90 0.24 6.73 -2.63
N TYR A 91 1.33 6.13 -2.16
CA TYR A 91 1.67 4.74 -2.40
C TYR A 91 1.95 4.00 -1.08
N CYS A 92 1.64 2.70 -1.08
CA CYS A 92 2.19 1.78 -0.09
C CYS A 92 3.68 1.61 -0.40
N SER A 93 4.56 2.06 0.48
CA SER A 93 6.01 2.08 0.20
C SER A 93 6.54 0.68 -0.05
N THR A 94 6.04 -0.32 0.68
CA THR A 94 6.47 -1.72 0.55
C THR A 94 6.05 -2.38 -0.76
N ASP A 95 5.05 -1.81 -1.45
CA ASP A 95 4.61 -2.28 -2.77
C ASP A 95 5.33 -1.54 -3.91
N THR A 96 6.05 -0.45 -3.58
CA THR A 96 6.73 0.40 -4.55
C THR A 96 8.10 -0.17 -4.88
N HIS A 97 8.35 -0.40 -6.17
CA HIS A 97 9.63 -0.93 -6.63
C HIS A 97 10.80 -0.02 -6.25
N GLY A 98 11.93 -0.63 -5.87
CA GLY A 98 13.14 0.11 -5.51
C GLY A 98 13.13 0.67 -4.08
N LEU A 99 12.15 0.36 -3.23
CA LEU A 99 12.26 0.68 -1.81
C LEU A 99 13.52 0.03 -1.24
N SER A 100 14.44 0.86 -0.73
CA SER A 100 15.69 0.38 -0.13
C SER A 100 15.55 0.20 1.37
N HIS A 101 14.99 1.19 2.07
CA HIS A 101 14.73 1.18 3.50
C HIS A 101 13.80 2.33 3.89
N VAL A 102 13.32 2.31 5.14
CA VAL A 102 12.55 3.40 5.73
C VAL A 102 13.35 3.98 6.89
N ARG A 103 13.73 5.25 6.77
CA ARG A 103 14.66 5.94 7.67
C ARG A 103 13.88 6.64 8.81
N PRO A 104 14.31 6.48 10.07
CA PRO A 104 13.68 7.15 11.20
C PRO A 104 13.90 8.66 11.19
N PRO A 105 13.05 9.44 11.88
CA PRO A 105 13.26 10.86 12.09
C PRO A 105 14.63 11.15 12.69
N ARG A 106 15.26 12.26 12.30
CA ARG A 106 16.64 12.59 12.68
C ARG A 106 16.86 12.62 14.20
N ASP A 107 15.86 13.06 14.96
CA ASP A 107 15.92 13.18 16.42
C ASP A 107 16.01 11.82 17.13
N LEU A 108 15.61 10.73 16.46
CA LEU A 108 15.71 9.36 16.95
C LEU A 108 17.07 8.70 16.61
N GLN A 109 17.90 9.32 15.76
CA GLN A 109 19.18 8.75 15.32
C GLN A 109 20.36 9.08 16.26
N VAL A 110 20.20 10.06 17.18
CA VAL A 110 21.29 10.53 18.06
C VAL A 110 21.58 9.59 19.25
N ASN A 111 20.66 8.66 19.55
CA ASN A 111 20.76 7.81 20.74
C ASN A 111 21.48 6.47 20.54
N THR A 112 22.04 6.19 19.36
CA THR A 112 22.70 4.90 19.05
C THR A 112 24.22 4.96 18.93
N SER A 113 24.84 6.12 19.13
CA SER A 113 26.30 6.31 19.00
C SER A 113 27.04 6.63 20.31
N GLY A 114 26.41 6.44 21.47
CA GLY A 114 27.05 6.58 22.79
C GLY A 114 27.32 5.22 23.45
N GLY A 115 28.52 4.68 23.24
CA GLY A 115 29.08 3.51 23.92
C GLY A 115 30.57 3.67 24.13
#